data_AF-A0A1Y5JVM1-F1
#
_entry.id   AF-A0A1Y5JVM1-F1
#
_cell.length_a   1.000
_cell.length_b   1.000
_cell.length_c   1.000
_cell.angle_alpha   90.00
_cell.angle_beta   90.00
_cell.angle_gamma   90.00
#
_symmetry.space_group_name_H-M   'P 1'
#
loop_
_entity.id
_entity.type
_entity.pdbx_description
1 polymer ?
#
loop_
_entity_poly.entity_id
_entity_poly.type
_entity_poly.pdbx_seq_one_letter_code
_entity_poly.pdbx_strand_id
1 'polypeptide(L)'
;MSRSKNKRQLITLTNSRSPISESYRALRTNIDFSSIDEKLQVIMVSSAGPGEGKSTTIANLAVAYAQSERNTLLIDADLRKPTAHHTFSVSNRWGLSSVISKQCTIEEVVQMTDIPNLNVMTSGTIPPNPAEMLGSNRMSAIIEHLKSQYDVILIDTPPLLAVTDAQIVASKCDGAILVVDQGKVKRDIAKKAIQNLQAVNARILGVVLNNVKRKANEEAYYYYYGTQE
;
A
#
# COMPACT_ATOMS: atom_id res chain seq x y z
N MET A 1 -28.60 12.31 -10.45
CA MET A 1 -27.12 12.25 -10.42
C MET A 1 -26.70 11.13 -9.49
N SER A 2 -26.23 10.02 -10.05
CA SER A 2 -25.90 8.79 -9.31
C SER A 2 -24.58 8.97 -8.55
N ARG A 3 -24.60 8.98 -7.22
CA ARG A 3 -23.40 8.90 -6.37
C ARG A 3 -22.71 7.55 -6.64
N SER A 4 -21.43 7.61 -7.02
CA SER A 4 -20.58 6.46 -7.32
C SER A 4 -20.72 5.33 -6.30
N LYS A 5 -21.20 4.16 -6.76
CA LYS A 5 -21.37 2.92 -5.98
C LYS A 5 -20.05 2.19 -5.66
N ASN A 6 -18.88 2.75 -6.00
CA ASN A 6 -17.59 2.06 -5.94
C ASN A 6 -16.55 2.73 -5.03
N LYS A 7 -16.95 3.50 -4.01
CA LYS A 7 -15.99 3.95 -2.99
C LYS A 7 -15.64 2.75 -2.11
N ARG A 8 -14.39 2.28 -2.18
CA ARG A 8 -13.90 1.30 -1.19
C ARG A 8 -14.03 1.92 0.20
N GLN A 9 -14.70 1.23 1.11
CA GLN A 9 -14.85 1.71 2.48
C GLN A 9 -13.51 1.55 3.20
N LEU A 10 -12.89 2.68 3.54
CA LEU A 10 -11.72 2.72 4.42
C LEU A 10 -12.21 2.57 5.85
N ILE A 11 -12.14 1.35 6.39
CA ILE A 11 -12.68 1.03 7.72
C ILE A 11 -11.99 1.83 8.82
N THR A 12 -10.70 2.15 8.66
CA THR A 12 -9.94 3.02 9.57
C THR A 12 -10.49 4.45 9.64
N LEU A 13 -11.25 4.88 8.63
CA LEU A 13 -11.98 6.15 8.60
C LEU A 13 -13.45 5.99 9.00
N THR A 14 -14.16 5.04 8.38
CA THR A 14 -15.62 4.90 8.56
C THR A 14 -16.01 4.29 9.90
N ASN A 15 -15.14 3.48 10.50
CA ASN A 15 -15.32 2.90 11.82
C ASN A 15 -13.96 2.81 12.53
N SER A 16 -13.42 3.96 12.89
CA SER A 16 -12.08 4.11 13.46
C SER A 16 -11.87 3.33 14.77
N ARG A 17 -12.93 3.08 15.55
CA ARG A 17 -12.87 2.30 16.80
C ARG A 17 -13.09 0.79 16.60
N SER A 18 -13.32 0.33 15.37
CA SER A 18 -13.53 -1.11 15.15
C SER A 18 -12.27 -1.94 15.46
N PRO A 19 -12.43 -3.21 15.84
CA PRO A 19 -11.31 -4.12 16.00
C PRO A 19 -10.49 -4.33 14.72
N ILE A 20 -11.11 -4.12 13.55
CA ILE A 20 -10.43 -4.18 12.25
C ILE A 20 -9.50 -2.96 12.09
N SER A 21 -9.98 -1.77 12.45
CA SER A 21 -9.18 -0.55 12.47
C SER A 21 -7.99 -0.67 13.43
N GLU A 22 -8.22 -1.28 14.59
CA GLU A 22 -7.14 -1.56 15.54
C GLU A 22 -6.09 -2.53 14.99
N SER A 23 -6.52 -3.51 14.18
CA SER A 23 -5.57 -4.41 13.50
C SER A 23 -4.64 -3.67 12.53
N TYR A 24 -5.10 -2.58 11.89
CA TYR A 24 -4.24 -1.72 11.07
C TYR A 24 -3.31 -0.83 11.89
N ARG A 25 -3.74 -0.36 13.08
CA ARG A 25 -2.84 0.35 14.01
C ARG A 25 -1.76 -0.57 14.57
N ALA A 26 -2.13 -1.79 14.94
CA ALA A 26 -1.17 -2.82 15.34
C ALA A 26 -0.19 -3.14 14.21
N LEU A 27 -0.65 -3.24 12.95
CA LEU A 27 0.24 -3.40 11.80
C LEU A 27 1.25 -2.25 11.68
N ARG A 28 0.79 -0.99 11.73
CA ARG A 28 1.66 0.20 11.72
C ARG A 28 2.71 0.11 12.83
N THR A 29 2.28 -0.13 14.07
CA THR A 29 3.17 -0.25 15.22
C THR A 29 4.20 -1.38 15.05
N ASN A 30 3.80 -2.54 14.53
CA ASN A 30 4.72 -3.65 14.26
C ASN A 30 5.74 -3.32 13.17
N ILE A 31 5.36 -2.56 12.15
CA ILE A 31 6.27 -2.07 11.12
C ILE A 31 7.30 -1.13 11.75
N ASP A 32 6.84 -0.15 12.54
CA ASP A 32 7.73 0.82 13.19
C ASP A 32 8.73 0.13 14.15
N PHE A 33 8.30 -0.93 14.85
CA PHE A 33 9.19 -1.74 15.70
C PHE A 33 10.08 -2.74 14.94
N SER A 34 9.77 -3.06 13.68
CA SER A 34 10.57 -4.01 12.89
C SER A 34 11.96 -3.49 12.54
N SER A 35 12.22 -2.20 12.78
CA SER A 35 13.49 -1.55 12.56
C SER A 35 13.70 -0.43 13.57
N ILE A 36 14.45 -0.72 14.63
CA ILE A 36 14.78 0.27 15.67
C ILE A 36 15.89 1.20 15.18
N ASP A 37 16.90 0.64 14.50
CA ASP A 37 18.12 1.38 14.14
C ASP A 37 18.11 1.96 12.72
N GLU A 38 17.31 1.39 11.81
CA GLU A 38 17.20 1.88 10.42
C GLU A 38 15.86 2.54 10.17
N LYS A 39 15.88 3.73 9.56
CA LYS A 39 14.67 4.47 9.19
C LYS A 39 13.92 3.75 8.06
N LEU A 40 12.81 3.09 8.39
CA LEU A 40 11.87 2.57 7.41
C LEU A 40 10.98 3.71 6.91
N GLN A 41 11.22 4.16 5.69
CA GLN A 41 10.49 5.29 5.12
C GLN A 41 9.73 4.90 3.85
N VAL A 42 10.30 4.06 2.99
CA VAL A 42 9.70 3.61 1.73
C VAL A 42 9.31 2.14 1.85
N ILE A 43 8.02 1.87 1.94
CA ILE A 43 7.50 0.53 2.19
C ILE A 43 6.55 0.14 1.07
N MET A 44 6.80 -0.99 0.43
CA MET A 44 5.87 -1.53 -0.55
C MET A 44 4.93 -2.56 0.07
N VAL A 45 3.74 -2.67 -0.51
CA VAL A 45 2.78 -3.74 -0.22
C VAL A 45 2.46 -4.46 -1.53
N SER A 46 2.52 -5.80 -1.48
CA SER A 46 2.10 -6.65 -2.60
C SER A 46 1.36 -7.89 -2.08
N SER A 47 0.95 -8.77 -2.99
CA SER A 47 0.33 -10.06 -2.69
C SER A 47 0.91 -11.14 -3.61
N ALA A 48 0.61 -12.41 -3.32
CA ALA A 48 1.06 -13.48 -4.21
C ALA A 48 0.31 -13.44 -5.55
N GLY A 49 -1.01 -13.30 -5.50
CA GLY A 49 -1.93 -13.24 -6.63
C GLY A 49 -2.96 -12.10 -6.53
N PRO A 50 -3.79 -11.94 -7.57
CA PRO A 50 -4.82 -10.90 -7.62
C PRO A 50 -5.93 -11.11 -6.59
N GLY A 51 -6.48 -10.02 -6.06
CA GLY A 51 -7.69 -10.07 -5.22
C GLY A 51 -7.46 -10.41 -3.75
N GLU A 52 -6.21 -10.51 -3.29
CA GLU A 52 -5.89 -10.88 -1.90
C GLU A 52 -6.04 -9.74 -0.88
N GLY A 53 -6.34 -8.52 -1.36
CA GLY A 53 -6.65 -7.37 -0.52
C GLY A 53 -5.52 -6.34 -0.37
N LYS A 54 -4.39 -6.51 -1.07
CA LYS A 54 -3.22 -5.60 -1.05
C LYS A 54 -3.58 -4.11 -1.03
N SER A 55 -4.40 -3.66 -1.99
CA SER A 55 -4.76 -2.25 -2.17
C SER A 55 -5.70 -1.75 -1.07
N THR A 56 -6.51 -2.63 -0.47
CA THR A 56 -7.33 -2.29 0.71
C THR A 56 -6.46 -2.19 1.95
N THR A 57 -5.53 -3.13 2.12
CA THR A 57 -4.61 -3.17 3.25
C THR A 57 -3.71 -1.93 3.28
N ILE A 58 -3.06 -1.61 2.16
CA ILE A 58 -2.16 -0.45 2.08
C ILE A 58 -2.92 0.88 2.25
N ALA A 59 -4.14 1.00 1.73
CA ALA A 59 -4.92 2.21 1.88
C ALA A 59 -5.36 2.44 3.34
N ASN A 60 -5.76 1.39 4.07
CA ASN A 60 -6.08 1.51 5.50
C ASN A 60 -4.83 1.75 6.35
N LEU A 61 -3.69 1.14 5.98
CA LEU A 61 -2.40 1.41 6.62
C LEU A 61 -1.96 2.87 6.42
N ALA A 62 -2.15 3.43 5.22
CA ALA A 62 -1.88 4.84 4.94
C ALA A 62 -2.69 5.77 5.85
N VAL A 63 -3.98 5.48 6.04
CA VAL A 63 -4.83 6.22 6.98
C VAL A 63 -4.34 6.05 8.42
N ALA A 64 -3.90 4.86 8.83
CA ALA A 64 -3.39 4.63 10.18
C ALA A 64 -2.09 5.42 10.47
N TYR A 65 -1.20 5.56 9.48
CA TYR A 65 -0.02 6.43 9.59
C TYR A 65 -0.40 7.91 9.65
N ALA A 66 -1.30 8.35 8.79
CA ALA A 66 -1.77 9.74 8.76
C ALA A 66 -2.49 10.16 10.06
N GLN A 67 -3.25 9.25 10.67
CA GLN A 67 -3.89 9.44 11.98
C GLN A 67 -2.89 9.56 13.15
N SER A 68 -1.65 9.09 12.99
CA SER A 68 -0.55 9.33 13.93
C SER A 68 0.30 10.56 13.57
N GLU A 69 -0.29 11.52 12.86
CA GLU A 69 0.36 12.79 12.50
C GLU A 69 1.62 12.65 11.62
N ARG A 70 1.80 11.49 11.00
CA ARG A 70 2.91 11.25 10.06
C ARG A 70 2.51 11.78 8.70
N ASN A 71 3.35 12.61 8.10
CA ASN A 71 3.15 13.06 6.74
C ASN A 71 3.31 11.87 5.78
N THR A 72 2.19 11.38 5.25
CA THR A 72 2.10 10.08 4.56
C THR A 72 1.79 10.28 3.09
N LEU A 73 2.56 9.63 2.22
CA LEU A 73 2.27 9.54 0.79
C LEU A 73 1.94 8.09 0.41
N LEU A 74 0.80 7.89 -0.26
CA LEU A 74 0.50 6.64 -0.95
C LEU A 74 0.77 6.79 -2.45
N ILE A 75 1.60 5.91 -3.01
CA ILE A 75 1.89 5.84 -4.46
C ILE A 75 1.23 4.59 -5.04
N ASP A 76 0.43 4.74 -6.09
CA ASP A 76 -0.15 3.63 -6.85
C ASP A 76 0.80 3.24 -8.00
N ALA A 77 1.70 2.29 -7.73
CA ALA A 77 2.61 1.72 -8.71
C ALA A 77 2.04 0.47 -9.41
N ASP A 78 0.76 0.12 -9.20
CA ASP A 78 0.04 -0.84 -10.03
C ASP A 78 -0.40 -0.15 -11.33
N LEU A 79 0.57 0.11 -12.22
CA LEU A 79 0.37 0.75 -13.52
C LEU A 79 -0.45 -0.10 -14.50
N ARG A 80 -0.97 -1.26 -14.07
CA ARG A 80 -1.77 -2.19 -14.89
C ARG A 80 -3.23 -2.17 -14.46
N LYS A 81 -3.50 -2.20 -13.16
CA LYS A 81 -4.85 -2.19 -12.59
C LYS A 81 -4.90 -1.23 -11.39
N PRO A 82 -4.74 0.08 -11.62
CA PRO A 82 -4.66 1.07 -10.56
C PRO A 82 -5.99 1.22 -9.84
N THR A 83 -5.95 1.45 -8.52
CA THR A 83 -7.17 1.50 -7.70
C THR A 83 -7.17 2.57 -6.62
N ALA A 84 -6.05 3.26 -6.38
CA ALA A 84 -5.95 4.30 -5.36
C ALA A 84 -6.89 5.48 -5.68
N HIS A 85 -6.96 5.89 -6.95
CA HIS A 85 -7.82 7.01 -7.38
C HIS A 85 -9.31 6.77 -7.07
N HIS A 86 -9.82 5.54 -7.24
CA HIS A 86 -11.17 5.18 -6.83
C HIS A 86 -11.34 5.16 -5.31
N THR A 87 -10.32 4.72 -4.59
CA THR A 87 -10.33 4.60 -3.12
C THR A 87 -10.42 5.99 -2.47
N PHE A 88 -9.59 6.92 -2.92
CA PHE A 88 -9.47 8.28 -2.37
C PHE A 88 -10.29 9.32 -3.11
N SER A 89 -11.04 8.93 -4.16
CA SER A 89 -11.89 9.84 -4.95
C SER A 89 -11.12 11.01 -5.59
N VAL A 90 -9.91 10.75 -6.05
CA VAL A 90 -9.00 11.72 -6.70
C VAL A 90 -8.87 11.45 -8.20
N SER A 91 -8.30 12.40 -8.95
CA SER A 91 -8.10 12.26 -10.40
C SER A 91 -7.00 11.25 -10.73
N ASN A 92 -7.18 10.47 -11.79
CA ASN A 92 -6.13 9.59 -12.37
C ASN A 92 -5.66 10.05 -13.76
N ARG A 93 -5.96 11.30 -14.13
CA ARG A 93 -5.56 11.84 -15.44
C ARG A 93 -4.04 11.93 -15.57
N TRP A 94 -3.38 12.38 -14.51
CA TRP A 94 -1.94 12.47 -14.38
C TRP A 94 -1.52 11.79 -13.08
N GLY A 95 -0.36 11.17 -13.09
CA GLY A 95 0.14 10.40 -11.95
C GLY A 95 1.58 9.97 -12.16
N LEU A 96 1.97 8.87 -11.50
CA LEU A 96 3.32 8.32 -11.51
C LEU A 96 3.87 8.13 -12.94
N SER A 97 3.08 7.55 -13.85
CA SER A 97 3.49 7.32 -15.24
C SER A 97 3.81 8.64 -15.97
N SER A 98 3.06 9.69 -15.69
CA SER A 98 3.21 11.02 -16.30
C SER A 98 4.50 11.70 -15.82
N VAL A 99 4.84 11.57 -14.54
CA VAL A 99 6.08 12.14 -13.98
C VAL A 99 7.32 11.40 -14.48
N ILE A 100 7.26 10.07 -14.54
CA ILE A 100 8.35 9.26 -15.10
C ILE A 100 8.58 9.65 -16.57
N SER A 101 7.50 9.90 -17.32
CA SER A 101 7.55 10.33 -18.73
C SER A 101 7.86 11.81 -18.92
N LYS A 102 8.13 12.57 -17.85
CA LYS A 102 8.41 14.03 -17.88
C LYS A 102 7.28 14.88 -18.47
N GLN A 103 6.05 14.40 -18.41
CA GLN A 103 4.87 15.15 -18.86
C GLN A 103 4.35 16.10 -17.77
N CYS A 104 4.63 15.77 -16.50
CA CYS A 104 4.26 16.56 -15.32
C CYS A 104 5.40 16.55 -14.30
N THR A 105 5.36 17.50 -13.39
CA THR A 105 6.17 17.57 -12.16
C THR A 105 5.58 16.70 -11.06
N ILE A 106 6.33 16.47 -9.98
CA ILE A 106 5.86 15.68 -8.84
C ILE A 106 4.72 16.40 -8.13
N GLU A 107 4.87 17.71 -7.95
CA GLU A 107 3.96 18.60 -7.25
C GLU A 107 2.60 18.68 -7.95
N GLU A 108 2.59 18.64 -9.29
CA GLU A 108 1.35 18.66 -10.09
C GLU A 108 0.51 17.38 -9.96
N VAL A 109 1.14 16.23 -9.65
CA VAL A 109 0.44 14.94 -9.63
C VAL A 109 0.14 14.43 -8.22
N VAL A 110 0.84 14.92 -7.21
CA VAL A 110 0.56 14.62 -5.81
C VAL A 110 -0.72 15.36 -5.41
N GLN A 111 -1.73 14.59 -5.03
CA GLN A 111 -3.05 15.11 -4.69
C GLN A 111 -3.29 14.96 -3.20
N MET A 112 -3.77 16.04 -2.57
CA MET A 112 -4.30 15.97 -1.20
C MET A 112 -5.57 15.14 -1.18
N THR A 113 -5.77 14.41 -0.09
CA THR A 113 -7.02 13.69 0.17
C THR A 113 -7.88 14.44 1.19
N ASP A 114 -9.12 13.99 1.40
CA ASP A 114 -9.97 14.47 2.50
C ASP A 114 -9.44 14.05 3.89
N ILE A 115 -8.33 13.32 3.96
CA ILE A 115 -7.74 12.78 5.19
C ILE A 115 -6.49 13.62 5.50
N PRO A 116 -6.44 14.33 6.64
CA PRO A 116 -5.26 15.09 7.05
C PRO A 116 -4.00 14.24 7.07
N ASN A 117 -2.86 14.83 6.68
CA ASN A 117 -1.56 14.18 6.59
C ASN A 117 -1.46 13.01 5.59
N LEU A 118 -2.44 12.84 4.70
CA LEU A 118 -2.42 11.82 3.66
C LEU A 118 -2.55 12.42 2.26
N ASN A 119 -1.49 12.27 1.49
CA ASN A 119 -1.45 12.58 0.07
C ASN A 119 -1.39 11.30 -0.77
N VAL A 120 -1.83 11.38 -2.02
CA VAL A 120 -1.85 10.27 -2.98
C VAL A 120 -1.20 10.70 -4.29
N MET A 121 -0.27 9.89 -4.77
CA MET A 121 0.20 9.90 -6.16
C MET A 121 -0.43 8.70 -6.87
N THR A 122 -1.39 8.96 -7.75
CA THR A 122 -2.07 7.91 -8.51
C THR A 122 -1.15 7.36 -9.62
N SER A 123 -1.56 6.29 -10.30
CA SER A 123 -0.75 5.71 -11.39
C SER A 123 -0.62 6.64 -12.59
N GLY A 124 -1.64 7.48 -12.84
CA GLY A 124 -1.84 8.14 -14.12
C GLY A 124 -2.41 7.18 -15.17
N THR A 125 -2.35 7.59 -16.44
CA THR A 125 -2.72 6.74 -17.58
C THR A 125 -1.85 5.49 -17.64
N ILE A 126 -2.47 4.36 -18.00
CA ILE A 126 -1.79 3.06 -18.12
C ILE A 126 -0.77 3.14 -19.27
N PRO A 127 0.53 3.02 -18.99
CA PRO A 127 1.55 3.07 -20.03
C PRO A 127 1.71 1.73 -20.75
N PRO A 128 2.30 1.71 -21.95
CA PRO A 128 2.56 0.47 -22.69
C PRO A 128 3.69 -0.37 -22.06
N ASN A 129 4.59 0.25 -21.28
CA ASN A 129 5.81 -0.35 -20.73
C ASN A 129 5.97 -0.14 -19.20
N PRO A 130 5.07 -0.68 -18.35
CA PRO A 130 5.09 -0.48 -16.90
C PRO A 130 6.42 -0.85 -16.21
N ALA A 131 6.98 -2.01 -16.53
CA ALA A 131 8.15 -2.55 -15.84
C ALA A 131 9.40 -1.69 -16.07
N GLU A 132 9.62 -1.26 -17.32
CA GLU A 132 10.72 -0.38 -17.71
C GLU A 132 10.62 0.98 -17.03
N MET A 133 9.41 1.53 -16.95
CA MET A 133 9.15 2.80 -16.27
C MET A 133 9.48 2.71 -14.78
N LEU A 134 8.97 1.67 -14.10
CA LEU A 134 9.24 1.43 -12.68
C LEU A 134 10.72 1.11 -12.42
N GLY A 135 11.41 0.48 -13.37
CA GLY A 135 12.84 0.16 -13.26
C GLY A 135 13.77 1.35 -13.47
N SER A 136 13.29 2.40 -14.13
CA SER A 136 14.10 3.54 -14.55
C SER A 136 14.81 4.27 -13.41
N ASN A 137 15.94 4.91 -13.73
CA ASN A 137 16.62 5.83 -12.80
C ASN A 137 15.72 7.00 -12.39
N ARG A 138 14.76 7.37 -13.26
CA ARG A 138 13.80 8.43 -12.97
C ARG A 138 12.88 8.04 -11.81
N MET A 139 12.41 6.78 -11.75
CA MET A 139 11.65 6.28 -10.61
C MET A 139 12.45 6.38 -9.31
N SER A 140 13.72 5.97 -9.33
CA SER A 140 14.60 6.10 -8.15
C SER A 140 14.75 7.55 -7.71
N ALA A 141 14.96 8.49 -8.65
CA ALA A 141 15.08 9.91 -8.35
C ALA A 141 13.78 10.52 -7.80
N ILE A 142 12.60 10.04 -8.25
CA ILE A 142 11.30 10.45 -7.70
C ILE A 142 11.18 9.98 -6.24
N ILE A 143 11.46 8.71 -5.94
CA ILE A 143 11.41 8.19 -4.57
C ILE A 143 12.35 9.00 -3.67
N GLU A 144 13.59 9.22 -4.09
CA GLU A 144 14.57 9.96 -3.28
C GLU A 144 14.15 11.41 -3.01
N HIS A 145 13.59 12.09 -4.01
CA HIS A 145 13.05 13.44 -3.82
C HIS A 145 11.88 13.45 -2.82
N LEU A 146 10.99 12.46 -2.89
CA LEU A 146 9.86 12.36 -1.97
C LEU A 146 10.29 12.05 -0.54
N LYS A 147 11.45 11.40 -0.34
CA LYS A 147 11.97 11.08 1.00
C LYS A 147 12.30 12.32 1.82
N SER A 148 12.56 13.48 1.22
CA SER A 148 12.76 14.70 2.01
C SER A 148 11.46 15.37 2.45
N GLN A 149 10.31 14.95 1.90
CA GLN A 149 9.02 15.62 2.09
C GLN A 149 8.05 14.83 2.97
N TYR A 150 8.16 13.50 2.99
CA TYR A 150 7.21 12.61 3.68
C TYR A 150 7.90 11.78 4.75
N ASP A 151 7.23 11.57 5.88
CA ASP A 151 7.73 10.68 6.93
C ASP A 151 7.63 9.22 6.53
N VAL A 152 6.59 8.87 5.76
CA VAL A 152 6.32 7.51 5.27
C VAL A 152 5.78 7.57 3.84
N ILE A 153 6.33 6.73 2.98
CA ILE A 153 5.93 6.54 1.58
C ILE A 153 5.51 5.08 1.44
N LEU A 154 4.22 4.85 1.19
CA LEU A 154 3.65 3.54 0.95
C LEU A 154 3.43 3.34 -0.55
N ILE A 155 3.90 2.22 -1.10
CA ILE A 155 3.81 1.92 -2.54
C ILE A 155 2.92 0.68 -2.76
N ASP A 156 1.76 0.87 -3.40
CA ASP A 156 0.91 -0.24 -3.87
C ASP A 156 1.49 -0.79 -5.17
N THR A 157 1.59 -2.11 -5.28
CA THR A 157 2.26 -2.78 -6.40
C THR A 157 1.43 -3.96 -6.88
N PRO A 158 1.51 -4.37 -8.16
CA PRO A 158 0.76 -5.53 -8.64
C PRO A 158 1.21 -6.83 -7.95
N PRO A 159 0.47 -7.94 -8.07
CA PRO A 159 0.84 -9.20 -7.44
C PRO A 159 2.19 -9.78 -7.94
N LEU A 160 3.00 -10.29 -7.02
CA LEU A 160 4.38 -10.77 -7.25
C LEU A 160 4.50 -11.94 -8.23
N LEU A 161 3.45 -12.75 -8.38
CA LEU A 161 3.47 -13.91 -9.29
C LEU A 161 2.79 -13.61 -10.63
N ALA A 162 2.20 -12.43 -10.78
CA ALA A 162 1.55 -12.03 -12.03
C ALA A 162 2.54 -11.34 -12.98
N VAL A 163 3.39 -10.45 -12.46
CA VAL A 163 4.33 -9.63 -13.23
C VAL A 163 5.55 -9.26 -12.37
N THR A 164 6.64 -8.86 -13.02
CA THR A 164 7.92 -8.51 -12.37
C THR A 164 7.93 -7.12 -11.73
N ASP A 165 6.96 -6.27 -12.06
CA ASP A 165 6.85 -4.88 -11.61
C ASP A 165 7.05 -4.73 -10.09
N ALA A 166 6.46 -5.60 -9.28
CA ALA A 166 6.57 -5.56 -7.82
C ALA A 166 8.00 -5.87 -7.32
N GLN A 167 8.73 -6.78 -7.98
CA GLN A 167 10.13 -7.08 -7.63
C GLN A 167 11.05 -5.89 -7.94
N ILE A 168 10.78 -5.20 -9.05
CA ILE A 168 11.51 -3.99 -9.47
C ILE A 168 11.30 -2.85 -8.46
N VAL A 169 10.05 -2.68 -7.98
CA VAL A 169 9.76 -1.71 -6.92
C VAL A 169 10.40 -2.13 -5.61
N ALA A 170 10.39 -3.43 -5.27
CA ALA A 170 10.97 -3.95 -4.03
C ALA A 170 12.45 -3.62 -3.87
N SER A 171 13.24 -3.65 -4.96
CA SER A 171 14.65 -3.29 -4.91
C SER A 171 14.92 -1.79 -4.69
N LYS A 172 13.87 -0.96 -4.64
CA LYS A 172 13.93 0.49 -4.40
C LYS A 172 13.25 0.89 -3.09
N CYS A 173 12.79 -0.07 -2.28
CA CYS A 173 12.10 0.14 -1.01
C CYS A 173 12.98 -0.30 0.16
N ASP A 174 12.77 0.33 1.32
CA ASP A 174 13.43 -0.05 2.58
C ASP A 174 12.83 -1.35 3.14
N GLY A 175 11.58 -1.67 2.79
CA GLY A 175 10.93 -2.91 3.18
C GLY A 175 9.71 -3.29 2.33
N ALA A 176 9.37 -4.58 2.39
CA ALA A 176 8.23 -5.16 1.68
C ALA A 176 7.31 -5.93 2.63
N ILE A 177 6.00 -5.76 2.43
CA ILE A 177 4.94 -6.48 3.14
C ILE A 177 4.18 -7.35 2.14
N LEU A 178 4.02 -8.63 2.47
CA LEU A 178 3.22 -9.56 1.67
C LEU A 178 1.83 -9.73 2.28
N VAL A 179 0.78 -9.42 1.52
CA VAL A 179 -0.60 -9.71 1.88
C VAL A 179 -0.98 -11.10 1.35
N VAL A 180 -1.62 -11.91 2.19
CA VAL A 180 -2.05 -13.28 1.86
C VAL A 180 -3.51 -13.48 2.29
N ASP A 181 -4.36 -13.90 1.36
CA ASP A 181 -5.79 -14.17 1.64
C ASP A 181 -5.97 -15.54 2.34
N GLN A 182 -6.48 -15.51 3.58
CA GLN A 182 -6.63 -16.71 4.40
C GLN A 182 -7.58 -17.71 3.73
N GLY A 183 -7.12 -18.96 3.62
CA GLY A 183 -7.92 -20.06 3.10
C GLY A 183 -8.09 -20.08 1.58
N LYS A 184 -7.60 -19.05 0.86
CA LYS A 184 -7.55 -19.05 -0.62
C LYS A 184 -6.17 -19.29 -1.17
N VAL A 185 -5.13 -18.75 -0.52
CA VAL A 185 -3.75 -18.88 -0.99
C VAL A 185 -3.11 -20.15 -0.41
N LYS A 186 -2.59 -21.01 -1.29
CA LYS A 186 -1.82 -22.19 -0.87
C LYS A 186 -0.45 -21.78 -0.33
N ARG A 187 0.07 -22.51 0.66
CA ARG A 187 1.38 -22.23 1.28
C ARG A 187 2.53 -22.13 0.26
N ASP A 188 2.56 -23.01 -0.75
CA ASP A 188 3.62 -23.00 -1.75
C ASP A 188 3.55 -21.78 -2.68
N ILE A 189 2.36 -21.24 -2.91
CA ILE A 189 2.17 -19.99 -3.66
C ILE A 189 2.72 -18.81 -2.86
N ALA A 190 2.43 -18.74 -1.55
CA ALA A 190 3.00 -17.72 -0.67
C ALA A 190 4.54 -17.83 -0.58
N LYS A 191 5.08 -19.05 -0.48
CA LYS A 191 6.54 -19.29 -0.50
C LYS A 191 7.20 -18.81 -1.78
N LYS A 192 6.58 -19.06 -2.95
CA LYS A 192 7.09 -18.54 -4.24
C LYS A 192 7.11 -17.02 -4.27
N ALA A 193 6.09 -16.36 -3.74
CA ALA A 193 6.07 -14.89 -3.65
C ALA A 193 7.22 -14.36 -2.76
N ILE A 194 7.47 -15.01 -1.62
CA ILE A 194 8.61 -14.71 -0.75
C ILE A 194 9.94 -14.91 -1.49
N GLN A 195 10.10 -16.00 -2.25
CA GLN A 195 11.30 -16.27 -3.04
C GLN A 195 11.54 -15.17 -4.10
N ASN A 196 10.49 -14.66 -4.75
CA ASN A 196 10.61 -13.56 -5.72
C ASN A 196 11.13 -12.26 -5.08
N LEU A 197 10.72 -11.96 -3.83
CA LEU A 197 11.23 -10.82 -3.06
C LEU A 197 12.69 -11.06 -2.63
N GLN A 198 13.02 -12.27 -2.17
CA GLN A 198 14.39 -12.64 -1.79
C GLN A 198 15.36 -12.57 -2.98
N ALA A 199 14.91 -12.94 -4.19
CA ALA A 199 15.73 -12.92 -5.40
C ALA A 199 16.22 -11.51 -5.78
N VAL A 200 15.54 -10.47 -5.31
CA VAL A 200 15.95 -9.06 -5.49
C VAL A 200 16.51 -8.43 -4.20
N ASN A 201 16.86 -9.26 -3.22
CA ASN A 201 17.36 -8.86 -1.90
C ASN A 201 16.43 -7.88 -1.15
N ALA A 202 15.11 -7.97 -1.38
CA ALA A 202 14.16 -7.12 -0.66
C ALA A 202 14.08 -7.53 0.81
N ARG A 203 14.12 -6.54 1.72
CA ARG A 203 13.88 -6.75 3.15
C ARG A 203 12.39 -7.03 3.38
N ILE A 204 12.04 -8.28 3.69
CA ILE A 204 10.67 -8.67 3.96
C ILE A 204 10.36 -8.34 5.43
N LEU A 205 9.53 -7.32 5.66
CA LEU A 205 9.15 -6.88 7.02
C LEU A 205 8.18 -7.86 7.67
N GLY A 206 7.36 -8.55 6.86
CA GLY A 206 6.43 -9.56 7.35
C GLY A 206 5.30 -9.88 6.38
N VAL A 207 4.29 -10.57 6.93
CA VAL A 207 3.11 -11.02 6.20
C VAL A 207 1.85 -10.51 6.90
N VAL A 208 0.92 -9.97 6.11
CA VAL A 208 -0.44 -9.65 6.56
C VAL A 208 -1.38 -10.74 6.09
N LEU A 209 -1.96 -11.47 7.03
CA LEU A 209 -3.02 -12.44 6.73
C LEU A 209 -4.36 -11.70 6.66
N ASN A 210 -4.98 -11.66 5.48
CA ASN A 210 -6.22 -10.96 5.21
C ASN A 210 -7.42 -11.92 5.18
N ASN A 211 -8.64 -11.38 5.34
CA ASN A 211 -9.91 -12.12 5.40
C ASN A 211 -9.92 -13.26 6.43
N VAL A 212 -9.34 -13.00 7.61
CA VAL A 212 -9.25 -14.01 8.66
C VAL A 212 -10.65 -14.40 9.14
N LYS A 213 -11.02 -15.68 9.00
CA LYS A 213 -12.22 -16.26 9.59
C LYS A 213 -11.98 -16.45 11.08
N ARG A 214 -12.56 -15.60 11.90
CA ARG A 214 -12.51 -15.73 13.36
C ARG A 214 -13.66 -16.61 13.84
N LYS A 215 -13.44 -17.36 14.92
CA LYS A 215 -14.53 -18.07 15.60
C LYS A 215 -15.34 -17.05 16.42
N ALA A 216 -16.65 -17.26 16.56
CA ALA A 216 -17.57 -16.31 17.21
C ALA A 216 -17.10 -15.84 18.62
N ASN A 217 -16.44 -16.70 19.39
CA ASN A 217 -15.91 -16.34 20.73
C ASN A 217 -14.69 -15.41 20.67
N GLU A 218 -13.86 -15.50 19.63
CA GLU A 218 -12.71 -14.60 19.42
C GLU A 218 -13.19 -13.23 18.91
N GLU A 219 -14.25 -13.20 18.09
CA GLU A 219 -14.87 -11.95 17.63
C GLU A 219 -15.43 -11.14 18.80
N ALA A 220 -16.12 -11.78 19.76
CA ALA A 220 -16.65 -11.12 20.95
C ALA A 220 -15.55 -10.48 21.82
N TYR A 221 -14.42 -11.17 22.01
CA TYR A 221 -13.28 -10.66 22.77
C TYR A 221 -12.66 -9.41 22.10
N TYR A 222 -12.49 -9.45 20.78
CA TYR A 222 -11.98 -8.31 20.02
C TYR A 222 -12.96 -7.13 20.01
N TYR A 223 -14.27 -7.38 19.90
CA TYR A 223 -15.29 -6.34 19.99
C TYR A 223 -15.31 -5.67 21.37
N TYR A 224 -15.18 -6.45 22.46
CA TYR A 224 -15.16 -5.94 23.83
C TYR A 224 -14.07 -4.87 24.04
N TYR A 225 -12.85 -5.12 23.53
CA TYR A 225 -11.75 -4.16 23.58
C TYR A 225 -11.87 -2.99 22.58
N GLY A 226 -12.64 -3.14 21.49
CA GLY A 226 -12.91 -2.04 20.55
C GLY A 226 -14.04 -1.09 20.99
N THR A 227 -14.88 -1.52 21.94
CA THR A 227 -16.03 -0.74 22.43
C THR A 227 -15.81 -0.04 23.77
N GLN A 228 -14.75 -0.37 24.52
CA GLN A 228 -14.41 0.35 25.75
C GLN A 228 -13.59 1.59 25.43
N GLU A 229 -14.30 2.68 25.13
CA GLU A 229 -14.00 4.12 25.36
C GLU A 229 -14.81 5.01 24.40
#